data_AF-A0A7G2IH51-F1
#
_entry.id   AF-A0A7G2IH51-F1
#
_cell.length_a   1.000
_cell.length_b   1.000
_cell.length_c   1.000
_cell.angle_alpha   90.00
_cell.angle_beta   90.00
_cell.angle_gamma   90.00
#
_symmetry.space_group_name_H-M   'P 1'
#
loop_
_entity.id
_entity.type
_entity.pdbx_description
1 polymer ?
#
loop_
_entity_poly.entity_id
_entity_poly.type
_entity_poly.pdbx_seq_one_letter_code
_entity_poly.pdbx_strand_id
1 'polypeptide(L)'
;MKNLIAALEDNDDPIISPAGSCTYAVKSYPTYLVDEPEWALRAEKVAGRMQDLTSFIVNKLGVVDVGASLQGRAVYHPSCSLTRKLGVKEEPLTLLKNVRGLELLTFADQDTCCGFGGTFSVKMAEISGEMVKEKVLHLMDAKPEFFDRR
;
A
#
# COMPACT_ATOMS: atom_id res chain seq x y z
N MET A 1 -15.67 -10.41 6.91
CA MET A 1 -16.07 -8.99 6.79
C MET A 1 -16.74 -8.51 8.08
N LYS A 2 -17.92 -9.04 8.45
CA LYS A 2 -18.70 -8.60 9.63
C LYS A 2 -17.93 -8.53 10.95
N ASN A 3 -17.16 -9.56 11.30
CA ASN A 3 -16.34 -9.54 12.52
C ASN A 3 -15.31 -8.41 12.54
N LEU A 4 -14.71 -8.08 11.38
CA LEU A 4 -13.74 -7.00 11.27
C LEU A 4 -14.43 -5.63 11.37
N ILE A 5 -15.62 -5.49 10.78
CA ILE A 5 -16.43 -4.28 10.92
C ILE A 5 -16.78 -4.04 12.39
N ALA A 6 -17.30 -5.07 13.07
CA ALA A 6 -17.66 -5.00 14.49
C ALA A 6 -16.46 -4.66 15.39
N ALA A 7 -15.25 -5.14 15.06
CA ALA A 7 -14.04 -4.82 15.82
C ALA A 7 -13.54 -3.39 15.59
N LEU A 8 -13.83 -2.80 14.43
CA LEU A 8 -13.31 -1.48 14.04
C LEU A 8 -14.30 -0.34 14.28
N GLU A 9 -15.56 -0.63 14.61
CA GLU A 9 -16.62 0.37 14.82
C GLU A 9 -16.79 0.82 16.28
N ASP A 10 -15.96 0.31 17.20
CA ASP A 10 -16.03 0.63 18.64
C ASP A 10 -15.77 2.11 18.97
N ASN A 11 -15.09 2.82 18.07
CA ASN A 11 -14.85 4.26 18.16
C ASN A 11 -14.84 4.91 16.76
N ASP A 12 -14.69 6.23 16.73
CA ASP A 12 -14.66 7.05 15.51
C ASP A 12 -13.25 7.50 15.08
N ASP A 13 -12.19 6.93 15.65
CA ASP A 13 -10.81 7.33 15.35
C ASP A 13 -10.38 6.92 13.92
N PRO A 14 -9.38 7.59 13.32
CA PRO A 14 -8.79 7.15 12.05
C PRO A 14 -8.22 5.73 12.14
N ILE A 15 -8.53 4.89 11.15
CA ILE A 15 -7.99 3.52 11.07
C ILE A 15 -6.85 3.54 10.06
N ILE A 16 -5.62 3.38 10.54
CA ILE A 16 -4.42 3.53 9.71
C ILE A 16 -3.84 2.15 9.39
N SER A 17 -3.61 1.89 8.10
CA SER A 17 -3.00 0.65 7.63
C SER A 17 -1.81 0.92 6.71
N PRO A 18 -0.66 0.27 6.93
CA PRO A 18 0.50 0.35 6.03
C PRO A 18 0.33 -0.51 4.76
N ALA A 19 -0.73 -1.30 4.67
CA ALA A 19 -0.99 -2.19 3.55
C ALA A 19 -2.14 -1.66 2.68
N GLY A 20 -1.80 -1.13 1.50
CA GLY A 20 -2.78 -0.64 0.53
C GLY A 20 -3.83 -1.69 0.12
N SER A 21 -3.49 -2.98 0.11
CA SER A 21 -4.45 -4.06 -0.15
C SER A 21 -5.49 -4.21 0.96
N CYS A 22 -5.09 -4.12 2.23
CA CYS A 22 -6.00 -4.16 3.38
C CYS A 22 -6.90 -2.92 3.41
N THR A 23 -6.31 -1.75 3.19
CA THR A 23 -7.02 -0.46 3.10
C THR A 23 -8.07 -0.51 2.00
N TYR A 24 -7.71 -0.97 0.80
CA TYR A 24 -8.67 -1.10 -0.30
C TYR A 24 -9.74 -2.16 -0.03
N ALA A 25 -9.37 -3.32 0.55
CA ALA A 25 -10.31 -4.39 0.84
C ALA A 25 -11.42 -3.92 1.78
N VAL A 26 -11.05 -3.30 2.91
CA VAL A 26 -12.02 -2.77 3.89
C VAL A 26 -12.87 -1.66 3.26
N LYS A 27 -12.27 -0.76 2.49
CA LYS A 27 -13.02 0.27 1.75
C LYS A 27 -14.03 -0.29 0.75
N SER A 28 -13.84 -1.53 0.29
CA SER A 28 -14.75 -2.19 -0.66
C SER A 28 -15.90 -2.92 0.03
N TYR A 29 -15.84 -3.15 1.35
CA TYR A 29 -16.86 -3.92 2.09
C TYR A 29 -18.31 -3.44 1.89
N PRO A 30 -18.62 -2.12 1.84
CA PRO A 30 -19.97 -1.66 1.54
C PRO A 30 -20.54 -2.25 0.25
N THR A 31 -19.72 -2.33 -0.80
CA THR A 31 -20.15 -2.87 -2.10
C THR A 31 -20.46 -4.36 -2.06
N TYR A 32 -19.84 -5.11 -1.14
CA TYR A 32 -20.08 -6.55 -0.96
C TYR A 32 -21.25 -6.85 -0.01
N LEU A 33 -21.77 -5.84 0.67
CA LEU A 33 -22.84 -5.95 1.67
C LEU A 33 -24.11 -5.22 1.23
N VAL A 34 -24.24 -4.90 -0.06
CA VAL A 34 -25.38 -4.14 -0.62
C VAL A 34 -26.75 -4.77 -0.31
N ASP A 35 -26.80 -6.10 -0.22
CA ASP A 35 -28.02 -6.86 0.11
C ASP A 35 -28.32 -6.89 1.62
N GLU A 36 -27.46 -6.31 2.46
CA GLU A 36 -27.59 -6.25 3.91
C GLU A 36 -27.48 -4.79 4.41
N PRO A 37 -28.54 -3.96 4.28
CA PRO A 37 -28.47 -2.52 4.46
C PRO A 37 -27.87 -2.04 5.80
N GLU A 38 -28.19 -2.73 6.89
CA GLU A 38 -27.61 -2.42 8.21
C GLU A 38 -26.09 -2.62 8.24
N TRP A 39 -25.61 -3.71 7.65
CA TRP A 39 -24.19 -4.03 7.56
C TRP A 39 -23.46 -3.15 6.54
N ALA A 40 -24.13 -2.80 5.43
CA ALA A 40 -23.59 -1.84 4.46
C ALA A 40 -23.30 -0.50 5.14
N LEU A 41 -24.25 0.05 5.90
CA LEU A 41 -24.09 1.32 6.60
C LEU A 41 -22.94 1.28 7.62
N ARG A 42 -22.80 0.18 8.37
CA ARG A 42 -21.68 -0.01 9.31
C ARG A 42 -20.33 -0.12 8.57
N ALA A 43 -20.30 -0.85 7.46
CA ALA A 43 -19.13 -0.95 6.61
C ALA A 43 -18.73 0.42 6.02
N GLU A 44 -19.69 1.27 5.64
CA GLU A 44 -19.43 2.62 5.12
C GLU A 44 -18.72 3.50 6.16
N LYS A 45 -19.18 3.45 7.42
CA LYS A 45 -18.53 4.18 8.53
C LYS A 45 -17.08 3.75 8.73
N VAL A 46 -16.82 2.43 8.73
CA VAL A 46 -15.45 1.89 8.85
C VAL A 46 -14.61 2.24 7.62
N ALA A 47 -15.16 2.08 6.42
CA ALA A 47 -14.49 2.40 5.15
C ALA A 47 -14.10 3.88 5.06
N GLY A 48 -14.97 4.79 5.51
CA GLY A 48 -14.74 6.23 5.51
C GLY A 48 -13.57 6.67 6.40
N ARG A 49 -13.27 5.92 7.47
CA ARG A 49 -12.16 6.21 8.40
C ARG A 49 -10.87 5.48 8.05
N MET A 50 -10.93 4.48 7.18
CA MET A 50 -9.78 3.70 6.75
C MET A 50 -8.84 4.55 5.87
N GLN A 51 -7.56 4.61 6.24
CA GLN A 51 -6.56 5.42 5.54
C GLN A 51 -5.26 4.65 5.36
N ASP A 52 -4.56 4.94 4.26
CA ASP A 52 -3.19 4.49 4.07
C ASP A 52 -2.24 5.28 4.97
N LEU A 53 -1.22 4.61 5.51
CA LEU A 53 -0.23 5.22 6.41
C LEU A 53 0.46 6.44 5.79
N THR A 54 0.98 6.33 4.57
CA THR A 54 1.74 7.41 3.93
C THR A 54 0.82 8.58 3.59
N SER A 55 -0.38 8.29 3.09
CA SER A 55 -1.39 9.31 2.81
C SER A 55 -1.86 10.01 4.09
N PHE A 56 -2.00 9.29 5.20
CA PHE A 56 -2.34 9.90 6.49
C PHE A 56 -1.25 10.85 6.98
N ILE A 57 0.01 10.41 6.98
CA ILE A 57 1.15 11.24 7.42
C ILE A 57 1.25 12.52 6.58
N VAL A 58 1.23 12.39 5.25
CA VAL A 58 1.43 13.53 4.34
C VAL A 58 0.18 14.40 4.25
N ASN A 59 -0.99 13.82 3.96
CA ASN A 59 -2.18 14.60 3.62
C ASN A 59 -3.05 14.97 4.83
N LYS A 60 -3.02 14.20 5.93
CA LYS A 60 -3.79 14.54 7.15
C LYS A 60 -2.94 15.27 8.18
N LEU A 61 -1.74 14.77 8.48
CA LEU A 61 -0.87 15.41 9.47
C LEU A 61 -0.04 16.56 8.89
N GLY A 62 0.09 16.64 7.56
CA GLY A 62 0.93 17.66 6.91
C GLY A 62 2.43 17.43 7.13
N VAL A 63 2.82 16.22 7.53
CA VAL A 63 4.21 15.88 7.86
C VAL A 63 4.87 15.29 6.62
N VAL A 64 5.99 15.88 6.20
CA VAL A 64 6.78 15.41 5.04
C VAL A 64 8.16 14.89 5.44
N ASP A 65 8.66 15.29 6.61
CA ASP A 65 9.89 14.79 7.22
C ASP A 65 9.56 14.20 8.60
N VAL A 66 9.81 12.89 8.75
CA VAL A 66 9.61 12.15 10.00
C VAL A 66 10.90 12.03 10.83
N GLY A 67 11.97 12.72 10.41
CA GLY A 67 13.27 12.71 11.06
C GLY A 67 14.14 11.50 10.73
N ALA A 68 13.78 10.72 9.71
CA ALA A 68 14.47 9.49 9.31
C ALA A 68 15.84 9.75 8.64
N SER A 69 16.77 8.81 8.79
CA SER A 69 18.05 8.82 8.11
C SER A 69 18.48 7.42 7.70
N LEU A 70 18.94 7.26 6.46
CA LEU A 70 19.48 6.03 5.92
C LEU A 70 20.55 6.42 4.91
N GLN A 71 21.81 6.05 5.15
CA GLN A 71 22.89 6.31 4.19
C GLN A 71 22.93 5.19 3.16
N GLY A 72 22.70 5.53 1.89
CA GLY A 72 22.85 4.58 0.80
C GLY A 72 21.81 4.75 -0.30
N ARG A 73 21.84 3.81 -1.24
CA ARG A 73 20.96 3.80 -2.42
C ARG A 73 19.81 2.83 -2.23
N ALA A 74 18.58 3.26 -2.45
CA ALA A 74 17.41 2.40 -2.38
C ALA A 74 16.51 2.54 -3.59
N VAL A 75 15.69 1.52 -3.80
CA VAL A 75 14.61 1.52 -4.80
C VAL A 75 13.28 1.32 -4.09
N TYR A 76 12.27 2.07 -4.53
CA TYR A 76 10.91 1.96 -4.02
C TYR A 76 10.06 1.07 -4.91
N HIS A 77 9.50 0.01 -4.34
CA HIS A 77 8.54 -0.86 -5.02
C HIS A 77 7.10 -0.35 -4.79
N PRO A 78 6.46 0.31 -5.77
CA PRO A 78 5.10 0.79 -5.59
C PRO A 78 4.10 -0.37 -5.55
N SER A 79 3.31 -0.43 -4.47
CA SER A 79 2.20 -1.38 -4.38
C SER A 79 1.10 -1.02 -5.38
N CYS A 80 0.69 -1.98 -6.21
CA CYS A 80 -0.39 -1.78 -7.16
C CYS A 80 -1.75 -1.51 -6.48
N SER A 81 -2.00 -2.06 -5.28
CA SER A 81 -3.20 -1.73 -4.49
C SER A 81 -3.15 -0.30 -3.98
N LEU A 82 -1.97 0.20 -3.63
CA LEU A 82 -1.80 1.57 -3.19
C LEU A 82 -1.98 2.55 -4.35
N THR A 83 -1.25 2.34 -5.44
CA THR A 83 -1.24 3.27 -6.58
C THR A 83 -2.48 3.16 -7.46
N ARG A 84 -2.87 1.96 -7.89
CA ARG A 84 -3.96 1.77 -8.87
C ARG A 84 -5.35 1.74 -8.25
N LYS A 85 -5.46 1.32 -6.98
CA LYS A 85 -6.77 1.18 -6.32
C LYS A 85 -7.08 2.32 -5.35
N LEU A 86 -6.09 2.81 -4.61
CA LEU A 86 -6.27 3.93 -3.67
C LEU A 86 -5.84 5.27 -4.26
N GLY A 87 -5.12 5.29 -5.37
CA GLY A 87 -4.63 6.53 -5.99
C GLY A 87 -3.45 7.19 -5.28
N VAL A 88 -2.91 6.55 -4.23
CA VAL A 88 -1.79 7.06 -3.42
C VAL A 88 -0.49 6.75 -4.17
N LYS A 89 0.25 7.79 -4.56
CA LYS A 89 1.43 7.67 -5.44
C LYS A 89 2.58 8.52 -4.95
N GLU A 90 2.33 9.80 -4.70
CA GLU A 90 3.35 10.77 -4.34
C GLU A 90 3.66 10.77 -2.85
N GLU A 91 2.74 10.32 -2.01
CA GLU A 91 2.87 10.38 -0.56
C GLU A 91 4.03 9.51 -0.03
N PRO A 92 4.17 8.22 -0.44
CA PRO A 92 5.35 7.43 -0.09
C PRO A 92 6.65 8.06 -0.60
N LEU A 93 6.65 8.57 -1.83
CA LEU A 93 7.83 9.18 -2.45
C LEU A 93 8.24 10.47 -1.74
N THR A 94 7.27 11.26 -1.26
CA THR A 94 7.53 12.48 -0.50
C THR A 94 8.24 12.17 0.81
N LEU A 95 7.80 11.14 1.52
CA LEU A 95 8.46 10.71 2.76
C LEU A 95 9.88 10.19 2.49
N LEU A 96 10.05 9.33 1.47
CA LEU A 96 11.35 8.77 1.11
C LEU A 96 12.36 9.84 0.66
N LYS A 97 11.91 10.85 -0.10
CA LYS A 97 12.77 11.98 -0.53
C LYS A 97 13.30 12.83 0.63
N ASN A 98 12.62 12.82 1.79
CA ASN A 98 13.05 13.55 2.98
C ASN A 98 13.93 12.71 3.92
N VAL A 99 14.20 11.43 3.61
CA VAL A 99 15.12 10.61 4.40
C VAL A 99 16.55 11.09 4.19
N ARG A 100 17.21 11.53 5.26
CA ARG A 100 18.58 12.06 5.17
C ARG A 100 19.57 10.95 4.79
N GLY A 101 20.36 11.21 3.74
CA GLY A 101 21.40 10.30 3.24
C GLY A 101 20.90 9.26 2.23
N LEU A 102 19.60 9.25 1.93
CA LEU A 102 18.99 8.27 1.03
C LEU A 102 19.03 8.79 -0.41
N GLU A 103 19.64 8.01 -1.30
CA GLU A 103 19.51 8.18 -2.74
C GLU A 103 18.43 7.23 -3.26
N LEU A 104 17.30 7.79 -3.69
CA LEU A 104 16.20 7.00 -4.26
C LEU A 104 16.40 6.81 -5.76
N LEU A 105 16.62 5.57 -6.17
CA LEU A 105 16.81 5.16 -7.56
C LEU A 105 15.48 4.74 -8.20
N THR A 106 15.39 4.95 -9.52
CA THR A 106 14.30 4.43 -10.36
C THR A 106 14.74 3.17 -11.11
N PHE A 107 13.79 2.37 -11.58
CA PHE A 107 14.08 1.17 -12.37
C PHE A 107 13.03 0.94 -13.47
N ALA A 108 13.38 0.14 -14.46
CA ALA A 108 12.49 -0.16 -15.59
C ALA A 108 11.20 -0.87 -15.13
N ASP A 109 10.08 -0.53 -15.78
CA ASP A 109 8.77 -1.13 -15.51
C ASP A 109 8.34 -1.07 -14.04
N GLN A 110 8.66 0.04 -13.36
CA GLN A 110 8.35 0.26 -11.95
C GLN A 110 6.85 0.11 -11.61
N ASP A 111 5.96 0.36 -12.57
CA ASP A 111 4.51 0.20 -12.39
C ASP A 111 3.98 -1.23 -12.59
N THR A 112 4.80 -2.17 -13.09
CA THR A 112 4.39 -3.57 -13.31
C THR A 112 4.10 -4.29 -12.00
N CYS A 113 3.05 -5.12 -11.99
CA CYS A 113 2.65 -5.90 -10.82
C CYS A 113 3.74 -6.91 -10.42
N CYS A 114 3.98 -7.10 -9.12
CA CYS A 114 4.93 -8.11 -8.62
C CYS A 114 4.40 -9.55 -8.64
N GLY A 115 3.14 -9.77 -9.00
CA GLY A 115 2.53 -11.12 -9.05
C GLY A 115 1.96 -11.63 -7.71
N PHE A 116 2.25 -11.00 -6.57
CA PHE A 116 1.80 -11.48 -5.24
C PHE A 116 0.29 -11.24 -4.93
N GLY A 117 -0.55 -10.99 -5.92
CA GLY A 117 -1.94 -10.57 -5.72
C GLY A 117 -2.89 -11.69 -5.28
N GLY A 118 -3.18 -11.81 -3.98
CA GLY A 118 -4.29 -12.64 -3.46
C GLY A 118 -4.21 -14.11 -3.90
N THR A 119 -5.30 -14.71 -4.36
CA THR A 119 -5.31 -16.11 -4.79
C THR A 119 -4.54 -16.36 -6.09
N PHE A 120 -4.18 -15.34 -6.86
CA PHE A 120 -3.42 -15.51 -8.10
C PHE A 120 -2.04 -16.11 -7.83
N SER A 121 -1.34 -15.65 -6.79
CA SER A 121 -0.01 -16.18 -6.44
C SER A 121 -0.05 -17.66 -6.03
N VAL A 122 -1.19 -18.15 -5.54
CA VAL A 122 -1.39 -19.55 -5.16
C VAL A 122 -1.86 -20.39 -6.36
N LYS A 123 -2.86 -19.90 -7.11
CA LYS A 123 -3.46 -20.65 -8.22
C LYS A 123 -2.60 -20.65 -9.48
N MET A 124 -1.81 -19.60 -9.68
CA MET A 124 -0.93 -19.39 -10.84
C MET A 124 0.51 -19.20 -10.36
N ALA A 125 0.99 -20.08 -9.48
CA ALA A 125 2.27 -19.93 -8.79
C ALA A 125 3.46 -19.78 -9.76
N GLU A 126 3.47 -20.53 -10.86
CA GLU A 126 4.53 -20.42 -11.88
C GLU A 126 4.55 -19.04 -12.53
N ILE A 127 3.39 -18.54 -12.98
CA ILE A 127 3.27 -17.21 -13.60
C ILE A 127 3.64 -16.13 -12.59
N SER A 128 3.11 -16.21 -11.37
CA SER A 128 3.47 -15.28 -10.29
C SER A 128 4.98 -15.29 -9.99
N GLY A 129 5.62 -16.47 -10.08
CA GLY A 129 7.05 -16.65 -9.91
C GLY A 129 7.85 -15.93 -10.99
N GLU A 130 7.46 -16.07 -12.26
CA GLU A 130 8.13 -15.36 -13.36
C GLU A 130 7.94 -13.84 -13.27
N MET A 131 6.74 -13.37 -12.91
CA MET A 131 6.47 -11.94 -12.72
C MET A 131 7.37 -11.31 -11.64
N VAL A 132 7.53 -11.96 -10.49
CA VAL A 132 8.41 -11.43 -9.44
C VAL A 132 9.88 -11.50 -9.85
N LYS A 133 10.30 -12.55 -10.57
CA LYS A 133 11.68 -12.66 -11.10
C LYS A 133 12.01 -11.51 -12.04
N GLU A 134 11.17 -11.25 -13.04
CA GLU A 134 11.35 -10.16 -13.98
C GLU A 134 11.43 -8.80 -13.26
N LYS A 135 10.52 -8.57 -12.31
CA LYS A 135 10.50 -7.35 -11.50
C LYS A 135 11.79 -7.16 -10.70
N VAL A 136 12.29 -8.24 -10.10
CA VAL A 136 13.54 -8.22 -9.34
C VAL A 136 14.72 -7.95 -10.26
N LEU A 137 14.75 -8.48 -11.49
CA LEU A 137 15.82 -8.20 -12.45
C LEU A 137 15.94 -6.71 -12.75
N HIS A 138 14.83 -6.04 -13.10
CA HIS A 138 14.87 -4.59 -13.36
C HIS A 138 15.28 -3.79 -12.13
N LEU A 139 14.80 -4.20 -10.97
CA LEU A 139 15.10 -3.56 -9.70
C LEU A 139 16.59 -3.71 -9.32
N MET A 140 17.21 -4.86 -9.61
CA MET A 140 18.64 -5.11 -9.35
C MET A 140 19.56 -4.42 -10.35
N ASP A 141 19.10 -4.15 -11.57
CA ASP A 141 19.86 -3.40 -12.58
C ASP A 141 20.15 -1.95 -12.14
N ALA A 142 19.28 -1.38 -11.30
CA ALA A 142 19.53 -0.10 -10.64
C ALA A 142 20.66 -0.15 -9.60
N LYS A 143 21.16 -1.33 -9.21
CA LYS A 143 22.23 -1.54 -8.22
C LYS A 143 21.99 -0.84 -6.87
N PRO A 144 20.81 -1.00 -6.24
CA PRO A 144 20.55 -0.46 -4.91
C PRO A 144 21.30 -1.25 -3.82
N GLU A 145 21.54 -0.61 -2.70
CA GLU A 145 22.04 -1.21 -1.46
C GLU A 145 20.89 -1.69 -0.57
N PHE A 146 19.75 -0.98 -0.63
CA PHE A 146 18.55 -1.29 0.14
C PHE A 146 17.35 -1.47 -0.77
N PHE A 147 16.49 -2.41 -0.39
CA PHE A 147 15.20 -2.62 -1.03
C PHE A 147 14.13 -2.27 -0.02
N ASP A 148 13.38 -1.21 -0.29
CA ASP A 148 12.19 -0.95 0.51
C ASP A 148 11.13 -1.99 0.13
N ARG A 149 10.94 -3.00 0.99
CA ARG A 149 9.90 -4.03 0.86
C ARG A 149 8.57 -3.59 1.49
N ARG A 150 8.47 -2.31 1.92
CA ARG A 150 7.61 -1.73 2.96
C ARG A 150 8.18 -1.91 4.36
#